data_AF-A0A4R5DGK8-F1
#
_entry.id   AF-A0A4R5DGK8-F1
#
_cell.length_a   1.000
_cell.length_b   1.000
_cell.length_c   1.000
_cell.angle_alpha   90.00
_cell.angle_beta   90.00
_cell.angle_gamma   90.00
#
_symmetry.space_group_name_H-M   'P 1'
#
loop_
_entity.id
_entity.type
_entity.pdbx_description
1 polymer ?
#
loop_
_entity_poly.entity_id
_entity_poly.type
_entity_poly.pdbx_seq_one_letter_code
_entity_poly.pdbx_strand_id
1 'polypeptide(L)'
;MEALFEKTKSEILLKWPNHELKEIYHTDDQNGQTMSLIINCEPPKGVQMSYYKNSTFELLILPQIITDNYQNIRKHYSLSSRGRHFHLKGGKCYVFYQGYEYNEIFGRNILNRNSAYHRFKSIDKAVDLLIHELENG
;
A
#
# COMPACT_ATOMS: atom_id res chain seq x y z
N MET A 1 2.51 9.93 8.63
CA MET A 1 2.24 8.80 7.71
C MET A 1 3.51 8.20 7.11
N GLU A 2 4.54 9.00 6.84
CA GLU A 2 5.88 8.51 6.43
C GLU A 2 6.45 7.41 7.34
N ALA A 3 6.37 7.58 8.67
CA ALA A 3 6.83 6.55 9.60
C ALA A 3 6.08 5.20 9.46
N LEU A 4 4.80 5.22 9.07
CA LEU A 4 4.04 4.00 8.78
C LEU A 4 4.49 3.38 7.46
N PHE A 5 4.78 4.20 6.44
CA PHE A 5 5.35 3.74 5.18
C PHE A 5 6.71 3.06 5.40
N GLU A 6 7.66 3.73 6.05
CA GLU A 6 9.01 3.21 6.26
C GLU A 6 9.02 1.94 7.11
N LYS A 7 8.17 1.89 8.15
CA LYS A 7 8.04 0.68 8.96
C LYS A 7 7.41 -0.49 8.18
N THR A 8 6.35 -0.23 7.41
CA THR A 8 5.72 -1.26 6.57
C THR A 8 6.70 -1.79 5.54
N LYS A 9 7.45 -0.89 4.88
CA LYS A 9 8.55 -1.24 3.98
C LYS A 9 9.55 -2.15 4.69
N SER A 10 10.08 -1.74 5.85
CA SER A 10 11.08 -2.53 6.58
C SER A 10 10.58 -3.92 6.95
N GLU A 11 9.34 -4.05 7.44
CA GLU A 11 8.77 -5.36 7.82
C GLU A 11 8.58 -6.27 6.61
N ILE A 12 8.13 -5.74 5.47
CA ILE A 12 8.01 -6.51 4.22
C ILE A 12 9.39 -7.01 3.78
N LEU A 13 10.40 -6.14 3.77
CA LEU A 13 11.76 -6.48 3.35
C LEU A 13 12.42 -7.51 4.27
N LEU A 14 12.17 -7.43 5.58
CA LEU A 14 12.65 -8.39 6.57
C LEU A 14 12.00 -9.76 6.36
N LYS A 15 10.71 -9.79 6.08
CA LYS A 15 9.91 -11.03 6.01
C LYS A 15 10.04 -11.74 4.67
N TRP A 16 10.17 -10.99 3.58
CA TRP A 16 10.32 -11.52 2.23
C TRP A 16 11.60 -10.97 1.56
N PRO A 17 12.79 -11.52 1.93
CA PRO A 17 14.07 -11.00 1.43
C PRO A 17 14.27 -11.21 -0.08
N ASN A 18 13.64 -12.24 -0.68
CA ASN A 18 13.73 -12.55 -2.11
C ASN A 18 12.65 -11.83 -2.94
N HIS A 19 12.59 -10.51 -2.85
CA HIS A 19 11.64 -9.68 -3.59
C HIS A 19 12.31 -9.04 -4.81
N GLU A 20 11.61 -8.93 -5.93
CA GLU A 20 12.04 -8.08 -7.03
C GLU A 20 11.55 -6.66 -6.76
N LEU A 21 12.48 -5.80 -6.36
CA LEU A 21 12.19 -4.41 -6.07
C LEU A 21 12.26 -3.57 -7.34
N LYS A 22 11.15 -2.92 -7.70
CA LYS A 22 11.16 -1.86 -8.69
C LYS A 22 10.83 -0.55 -8.00
N GLU A 23 11.84 0.10 -7.45
CA GLU A 23 11.68 1.43 -6.88
C GLU A 23 11.36 2.42 -8.00
N ILE A 24 10.12 2.91 -8.03
CA ILE A 24 9.72 4.00 -8.93
C ILE A 24 9.61 5.24 -8.07
N TYR A 25 10.72 5.97 -7.95
CA TYR A 25 10.73 7.29 -7.33
C TYR A 25 10.03 8.29 -8.24
N HIS A 26 8.83 8.71 -7.87
CA HIS A 26 8.22 9.92 -8.41
C HIS A 26 8.50 11.07 -7.45
N THR A 27 9.67 11.69 -7.58
CA THR A 27 10.01 12.93 -6.89
C THR A 27 9.59 14.11 -7.75
N ASP A 28 8.30 14.39 -7.79
CA ASP A 28 7.84 15.77 -8.03
C ASP A 28 7.45 16.32 -6.67
N ASP A 29 8.36 17.12 -6.10
CA ASP A 29 8.21 17.96 -4.91
C ASP A 29 7.96 17.26 -3.56
N GLN A 30 9.00 16.70 -2.90
CA GLN A 30 9.19 16.48 -1.43
C GLN A 30 7.99 16.03 -0.55
N ASN A 31 6.87 15.64 -1.14
CA ASN A 31 5.57 15.54 -0.48
C ASN A 31 5.05 14.10 -0.51
N GLY A 32 5.91 13.11 -0.73
CA GLY A 32 5.49 11.72 -0.76
C GLY A 32 6.48 10.81 -1.46
N GLN A 33 6.22 9.51 -1.34
CA GLN A 33 6.97 8.46 -2.02
C GLN A 33 6.01 7.40 -2.53
N THR A 34 6.39 6.72 -3.60
CA THR A 34 5.71 5.50 -4.07
C THR A 34 6.77 4.41 -4.26
N MET A 35 6.41 3.18 -3.91
CA MET A 35 7.24 1.99 -4.06
C MET A 35 6.38 0.86 -4.60
N SER A 36 6.94 0.10 -5.53
CA SER A 36 6.32 -1.10 -6.09
C SER A 36 7.29 -2.28 -5.96
N LEU A 37 6.77 -3.42 -5.52
CA LEU A 37 7.58 -4.61 -5.29
C LEU A 37 6.76 -5.86 -5.62
N ILE A 38 7.46 -6.91 -6.05
CA ILE A 38 6.88 -8.25 -6.20
C ILE A 38 7.37 -9.08 -5.03
N ILE A 39 6.44 -9.56 -4.21
CA ILE A 39 6.73 -10.49 -3.11
C ILE A 39 6.68 -11.91 -3.68
N ASN A 40 7.83 -12.58 -3.64
CA ASN A 40 7.93 -13.99 -3.98
C ASN A 40 7.42 -14.85 -2.79
N CYS A 41 6.11 -14.98 -2.71
CA CYS A 41 5.39 -15.88 -1.81
C CYS A 41 4.50 -16.82 -2.66
N GLU A 42 3.81 -17.78 -2.06
CA GLU A 42 2.93 -18.69 -2.79
C GLU A 42 1.46 -18.38 -2.47
N PRO A 43 0.66 -17.83 -3.42
CA PRO A 43 1.05 -17.35 -4.76
C PRO A 43 1.78 -15.98 -4.72
N PRO A 44 2.58 -15.61 -5.75
CA PRO A 44 3.28 -14.34 -5.78
C PRO A 44 2.34 -13.13 -5.76
N LYS A 45 2.72 -12.09 -5.01
CA LYS A 45 1.87 -10.89 -4.82
C LYS A 45 2.56 -9.64 -5.34
N GLY A 46 1.81 -8.82 -6.07
CA GLY A 46 2.25 -7.46 -6.40
C GLY A 46 1.85 -6.52 -5.27
N VAL A 47 2.79 -5.72 -4.78
CA VAL A 47 2.51 -4.71 -3.76
C VAL A 47 2.92 -3.35 -4.27
N GLN A 48 2.03 -2.39 -4.11
CA GLN A 48 2.33 -0.99 -4.34
C GLN A 48 1.93 -0.19 -3.11
N MET A 49 2.86 0.60 -2.60
CA MET A 49 2.64 1.43 -1.42
C MET A 49 3.04 2.87 -1.72
N SER A 50 2.33 3.81 -1.14
CA SER A 50 2.63 5.22 -1.27
C SER A 50 2.31 5.96 0.02
N TYR A 51 3.00 7.07 0.24
CA TYR A 51 2.52 8.09 1.17
C TYR A 51 2.49 9.44 0.47
N TYR A 52 1.56 10.29 0.87
CA TYR A 52 1.49 11.67 0.42
C TYR A 52 1.42 12.58 1.66
N LYS A 53 2.46 13.38 1.82
CA LYS A 53 2.76 14.23 2.99
C LYS A 53 2.67 13.40 4.28
N ASN A 54 2.46 14.06 5.40
CA ASN A 54 2.10 13.37 6.64
C ASN A 54 0.60 13.03 6.74
N SER A 55 -0.18 13.17 5.66
CA SER A 55 -1.64 13.01 5.73
C SER A 55 -2.13 11.60 5.40
N THR A 56 -1.59 10.94 4.36
CA THR A 56 -2.13 9.65 3.89
C THR A 56 -1.02 8.65 3.59
N PHE A 57 -1.26 7.38 3.94
CA PHE A 57 -0.50 6.22 3.49
C PHE A 57 -1.45 5.23 2.82
N GLU A 58 -1.08 4.70 1.66
CA GLU A 58 -1.88 3.77 0.87
C GLU A 58 -1.06 2.51 0.58
N LEU A 59 -1.69 1.34 0.68
CA LEU A 59 -1.09 0.06 0.32
C LEU A 59 -2.09 -0.75 -0.50
N LEU A 60 -1.67 -1.12 -1.71
CA LEU A 60 -2.41 -1.94 -2.66
C LEU A 60 -1.72 -3.31 -2.76
N ILE A 61 -2.50 -4.36 -2.51
CA ILE A 61 -2.12 -5.76 -2.67
C ILE A 61 -2.84 -6.31 -3.89
N LEU A 62 -2.07 -6.77 -4.88
CA LEU A 62 -2.55 -7.39 -6.10
C LEU A 62 -2.42 -8.91 -5.98
N PRO A 63 -3.52 -9.68 -6.16
CA PRO A 63 -3.54 -11.14 -6.01
C PRO A 63 -2.86 -11.86 -7.18
N GLN A 64 -2.61 -11.16 -8.29
CA GLN A 64 -1.86 -11.65 -9.45
C GLN A 64 -0.97 -10.53 -9.97
N ILE A 65 0.26 -10.87 -10.34
CA ILE A 65 1.16 -9.95 -11.04
C ILE A 65 0.52 -9.65 -12.40
N ILE A 66 0.03 -8.43 -12.59
CA ILE A 66 -0.42 -7.98 -13.92
C ILE A 66 0.83 -7.69 -14.74
N THR A 67 1.36 -8.70 -15.41
CA THR A 67 2.53 -8.59 -16.31
C THR A 67 2.16 -8.00 -17.68
N ASP A 68 0.88 -7.96 -18.04
CA ASP A 68 0.48 -7.71 -19.42
C ASP A 68 0.11 -6.24 -19.70
N ASN A 69 0.88 -5.65 -20.63
CA ASN A 69 0.62 -4.46 -21.46
C ASN A 69 0.20 -3.13 -20.81
N TYR A 70 0.00 -3.05 -19.49
CA TYR A 70 -0.26 -1.79 -18.80
C TYR A 70 0.97 -0.86 -18.69
N GLN A 71 2.16 -1.35 -19.06
CA GLN A 71 3.39 -0.56 -19.08
C GLN A 71 3.35 0.65 -20.05
N ASN A 72 2.39 0.69 -20.98
CA ASN A 72 2.19 1.81 -21.91
C ASN A 72 1.05 2.78 -21.53
N ILE A 73 0.20 2.45 -20.55
CA ILE A 73 -0.95 3.32 -20.23
C ILE A 73 -0.55 4.33 -19.16
N ARG A 74 0.18 5.35 -19.62
CA ARG A 74 0.44 6.63 -18.96
C ARG A 74 1.16 6.54 -17.60
N LYS A 75 2.50 6.61 -17.68
CA LYS A 75 3.45 6.94 -16.60
C LYS A 75 3.16 8.26 -15.83
N HIS A 76 2.05 8.95 -16.11
CA HIS A 76 1.71 10.28 -15.58
C HIS A 76 0.44 10.34 -14.71
N TYR A 77 -0.21 9.21 -14.44
CA TYR A 77 -1.39 9.20 -13.57
C TYR A 77 -1.13 8.25 -12.41
N SER A 78 -0.68 8.88 -11.33
CA SER A 78 -0.53 8.36 -9.98
C SER A 78 -1.76 7.56 -9.52
N LEU A 79 -1.55 6.74 -8.49
CA LEU A 79 -2.56 6.11 -7.63
C LEU A 79 -3.76 7.02 -7.24
N SER A 80 -3.66 8.34 -7.45
CA SER A 80 -4.73 9.33 -7.23
C SER A 80 -6.01 9.11 -8.06
N SER A 81 -5.96 8.34 -9.15
CA SER A 81 -7.17 7.99 -9.91
C SER A 81 -7.89 6.81 -9.26
N ARG A 82 -8.67 7.08 -8.20
CA ARG A 82 -9.60 6.13 -7.55
C ARG A 82 -10.37 5.25 -8.55
N GLY A 83 -10.64 5.75 -9.76
CA GLY A 83 -11.33 5.07 -10.86
C GLY A 83 -10.65 3.81 -11.43
N ARG A 84 -9.33 3.66 -11.32
CA ARG A 84 -8.58 2.54 -11.96
C ARG A 84 -8.59 1.25 -11.16
N HIS A 85 -8.87 1.31 -9.86
CA HIS A 85 -8.78 0.17 -8.94
C HIS A 85 -10.11 -0.60 -8.81
N PHE A 86 -11.24 0.00 -9.23
CA PHE A 86 -12.56 -0.62 -9.14
C PHE A 86 -12.76 -1.87 -10.01
N HIS A 87 -11.82 -2.16 -10.93
CA HIS A 87 -11.89 -3.32 -11.83
C HIS A 87 -10.98 -4.49 -11.42
N LEU A 88 -10.19 -4.33 -10.35
CA LEU A 88 -9.26 -5.37 -9.85
C LEU A 88 -10.02 -6.38 -9.00
N LYS A 89 -10.54 -7.44 -9.62
CA LYS A 89 -11.15 -8.57 -8.87
C LYS A 89 -10.08 -9.23 -8.00
N GLY A 90 -10.31 -9.26 -6.69
CA GLY A 90 -9.46 -9.92 -5.69
C GLY A 90 -8.35 -9.06 -5.07
N GLY A 91 -8.19 -7.79 -5.49
CA GLY A 91 -7.24 -6.86 -4.86
C GLY A 91 -7.72 -6.33 -3.51
N LYS A 92 -6.78 -5.98 -2.63
CA LYS A 92 -7.04 -5.26 -1.38
C LYS A 92 -6.33 -3.91 -1.41
N CYS A 93 -7.00 -2.83 -1.03
CA CYS A 93 -6.38 -1.50 -0.95
C CYS A 93 -6.68 -0.89 0.41
N TYR A 94 -5.63 -0.72 1.21
CA TYR A 94 -5.70 -0.11 2.52
C TYR A 94 -5.30 1.36 2.43
N VAL A 95 -6.12 2.25 2.99
CA VAL A 95 -5.82 3.67 3.09
C VAL A 95 -5.82 4.06 4.56
N PHE A 96 -4.74 4.72 4.99
CA PHE A 96 -4.50 5.19 6.35
C PHE A 96 -4.32 6.69 6.40
N TYR A 97 -4.76 7.30 7.50
CA TYR A 97 -4.56 8.71 7.81
C TYR A 97 -4.35 8.92 9.31
N GLN A 98 -3.69 10.02 9.66
CA GLN A 98 -3.43 10.39 11.03
C GLN A 98 -4.60 11.20 11.59
N GLY A 99 -5.16 10.79 12.72
CA GLY A 99 -6.15 11.58 13.44
C GLY A 99 -5.50 12.72 14.20
N TYR A 100 -6.08 13.92 14.09
CA TYR A 100 -5.56 15.14 14.70
C TYR A 100 -5.69 15.18 16.23
N GLU A 101 -6.71 14.53 16.80
CA GLU A 101 -7.09 14.73 18.21
C GLU A 101 -6.45 13.74 19.19
N TYR A 102 -6.01 12.56 18.73
CA TYR A 102 -5.62 11.46 19.63
C TYR A 102 -4.31 10.74 19.26
N ASN A 103 -3.52 11.26 18.31
CA ASN A 103 -2.36 10.54 17.74
C ASN A 103 -2.69 9.11 17.25
N GLU A 104 -3.96 8.85 16.95
CA GLU A 104 -4.42 7.56 16.43
C GLU A 104 -4.22 7.50 14.91
N ILE A 105 -4.00 6.29 14.41
CA ILE A 105 -4.01 6.01 12.98
C ILE A 105 -5.36 5.39 12.65
N PHE A 106 -5.98 5.87 11.59
CA PHE A 106 -7.23 5.32 11.08
C PHE A 106 -6.96 4.65 9.75
N GLY A 107 -7.46 3.43 9.55
CA GLY A 107 -7.25 2.68 8.32
C GLY A 107 -8.48 1.89 7.89
N ARG A 108 -8.66 1.66 6.59
CA ARG A 108 -9.69 0.75 6.08
C ARG A 108 -9.30 0.14 4.74
N ASN A 109 -9.91 -0.99 4.39
CA ASN A 109 -9.86 -1.52 3.03
C ASN A 109 -10.89 -0.80 2.15
N ILE A 110 -10.46 0.09 1.26
CA ILE A 110 -11.35 0.91 0.43
C ILE A 110 -12.00 0.13 -0.72
N LEU A 111 -11.49 -1.05 -1.08
CA LEU A 111 -12.12 -1.92 -2.08
C LEU A 111 -13.26 -2.75 -1.50
N ASN A 112 -13.27 -2.96 -0.17
CA ASN A 112 -14.39 -3.56 0.54
C ASN A 112 -15.39 -2.47 0.95
N ARG A 113 -16.53 -2.40 0.25
CA ARG A 113 -17.59 -1.40 0.51
C ARG A 113 -18.19 -1.47 1.92
N ASN A 114 -18.06 -2.60 2.60
CA ASN A 114 -18.55 -2.81 3.96
C ASN A 114 -17.45 -2.59 5.03
N SER A 115 -16.23 -2.19 4.65
CA SER A 115 -15.14 -1.96 5.59
C SER A 115 -15.39 -0.71 6.42
N ALA A 116 -15.52 -0.89 7.74
CA ALA A 116 -15.43 0.20 8.70
C ALA A 116 -13.99 0.70 8.82
N TYR A 117 -13.82 1.89 9.40
CA TYR A 117 -12.51 2.38 9.81
C TYR A 117 -12.04 1.65 11.06
N HIS A 118 -10.86 1.05 10.97
CA HIS A 118 -10.10 0.54 12.10
C HIS A 118 -9.30 1.68 12.73
N ARG A 119 -9.27 1.72 14.06
CA ARG A 119 -8.46 2.66 14.84
C ARG A 119 -7.27 1.92 15.41
N PHE A 120 -6.07 2.44 15.20
CA PHE A 120 -4.83 1.88 15.70
C PHE A 120 -4.17 2.88 16.64
N LYS A 121 -3.82 2.40 17.84
CA LYS A 121 -3.12 3.20 18.86
C LYS A 121 -1.62 3.35 18.61
N SER A 122 -1.07 2.61 17.64
CA SER A 122 0.34 2.66 17.28
C SER A 122 0.55 2.28 15.82
N ILE A 123 1.71 2.68 15.28
CA ILE A 123 2.18 2.25 13.96
C ILE A 123 2.30 0.72 13.92
N ASP A 124 2.84 0.09 14.97
CA ASP A 124 3.00 -1.37 15.05
C ASP A 124 1.69 -2.11 14.76
N LYS A 125 0.58 -1.67 15.37
CA LYS A 125 -0.71 -2.33 15.18
C LYS A 125 -1.27 -2.16 13.77
N ALA A 126 -0.99 -1.04 13.12
CA ALA A 126 -1.37 -0.84 11.72
C ALA A 126 -0.52 -1.72 10.79
N VAL A 127 0.77 -1.87 11.08
CA VAL A 127 1.69 -2.72 10.32
C VAL A 127 1.36 -4.20 10.52
N ASP A 128 1.07 -4.65 11.75
CA ASP A 128 0.63 -6.02 12.06
C ASP A 128 -0.53 -6.44 11.15
N LEU A 129 -1.53 -5.56 10.98
CA LEU A 129 -2.65 -5.80 10.07
C LEU A 129 -2.17 -5.97 8.62
N LEU A 130 -1.35 -5.04 8.13
CA LEU A 130 -0.90 -5.07 6.73
C LEU A 130 -0.08 -6.31 6.41
N ILE A 131 0.79 -6.71 7.34
CA ILE A 131 1.58 -7.93 7.22
C ILE A 131 0.67 -9.17 7.23
N HIS A 132 -0.30 -9.23 8.15
CA HIS A 132 -1.28 -10.31 8.19
C HIS A 132 -2.06 -10.42 6.87
N GLU A 133 -2.44 -9.29 6.29
CA GLU A 133 -3.16 -9.21 5.01
C GLU A 133 -2.28 -9.62 3.82
N LEU A 134 -0.98 -9.34 3.86
CA LEU A 134 -0.01 -9.80 2.86
C LEU A 134 0.28 -11.30 2.97
N GLU A 135 0.10 -11.90 4.14
CA GLU A 135 0.20 -13.36 4.29
C GLU A 135 -1.06 -14.07 3.79
N ASN A 136 -2.24 -13.58 4.21
CA ASN A 136 -3.50 -14.32 4.10
C ASN A 136 -4.43 -13.82 2.99
N GLY A 137 -4.14 -12.68 2.37
CA GLY A 137 -4.91 -12.10 1.26
C GLY A 137 -4.43 -12.53 -0.11
#